data_AF-A0A1H3NDZ6-F1
#
_entry.id   AF-A0A1H3NDZ6-F1
#
_cell.length_a   1.000
_cell.length_b   1.000
_cell.length_c   1.000
_cell.angle_alpha   90.00
_cell.angle_beta   90.00
_cell.angle_gamma   90.00
#
_symmetry.space_group_name_H-M   'P 1'
#
loop_
_entity.id
_entity.type
_entity.pdbx_description
1 polymer ?
#
loop_
_entity_poly.entity_id
_entity_poly.type
_entity_poly.pdbx_seq_one_letter_code
_entity_poly.pdbx_strand_id
1 'polypeptide(L)'
;MRNLPPELVPLLSGLPPAAKADVRAAIESSPYLSSTMVDAARQNRVNHIAVTTTPHQSGHYDVVEKTIFISADQFAEKNAGARVDNITATLGHEASHAYFSGHLNQALRRLDTETADAIRDAGPGGRVDLTDPFERYLLAAREG
;
A
#
# COMPACT_ATOMS: atom_id res chain seq x y z
N MET A 1 -11.50 -18.18 5.42
CA MET A 1 -11.58 -16.71 5.32
C MET A 1 -10.77 -16.15 6.46
N ARG A 2 -9.72 -15.36 6.18
CA ARG A 2 -8.97 -14.67 7.24
C ARG A 2 -9.78 -13.43 7.60
N ASN A 3 -10.08 -13.26 8.88
CA ASN A 3 -10.73 -12.03 9.34
C ASN A 3 -9.73 -10.88 9.30
N LEU A 4 -10.18 -9.70 8.90
CA LEU A 4 -9.43 -8.44 9.06
C LEU A 4 -8.89 -8.33 10.50
N PRO A 5 -7.60 -8.02 10.71
CA PRO A 5 -7.04 -7.79 12.03
C PRO A 5 -7.83 -6.74 12.82
N PRO A 6 -8.02 -6.93 14.14
CA PRO A 6 -8.85 -6.04 14.96
C PRO A 6 -8.33 -4.59 14.97
N GLU A 7 -7.02 -4.40 14.84
CA GLU A 7 -6.38 -3.07 14.74
C GLU A 7 -6.82 -2.30 13.49
N LEU A 8 -7.18 -3.01 12.42
CA LEU A 8 -7.57 -2.39 11.16
C LEU A 8 -9.07 -2.10 11.08
N VAL A 9 -9.90 -2.74 11.90
CA VAL A 9 -11.36 -2.55 11.89
C VAL A 9 -11.76 -1.08 12.08
N PRO A 10 -11.19 -0.31 13.02
CA PRO A 10 -11.53 1.10 13.20
C PRO A 10 -11.19 1.98 12.00
N LEU A 11 -10.12 1.66 11.27
CA LEU A 11 -9.66 2.43 10.10
C LEU A 11 -10.73 2.54 9.01
N LEU A 12 -11.55 1.49 8.85
CA LEU A 12 -12.59 1.41 7.80
C LEU A 12 -13.91 2.06 8.25
N SER A 13 -14.03 2.60 9.47
CA SER A 13 -15.31 3.06 10.04
C SER A 13 -16.03 4.11 9.18
N GLY A 14 -15.28 5.04 8.57
CA GLY A 14 -15.82 6.11 7.71
C GLY A 14 -16.12 5.72 6.25
N LEU A 15 -15.82 4.48 5.83
CA LEU A 15 -16.02 4.06 4.44
C LEU A 15 -17.48 3.69 4.13
N PRO A 16 -17.99 4.03 2.93
CA PRO A 16 -19.23 3.48 2.41
C PRO A 16 -19.21 1.94 2.42
N PRO A 17 -20.36 1.24 2.58
CA PRO A 17 -20.39 -0.22 2.73
C PRO A 17 -19.70 -0.99 1.58
N ALA A 18 -19.90 -0.56 0.33
CA ALA A 18 -19.27 -1.19 -0.83
C ALA A 18 -17.75 -1.00 -0.83
N ALA A 19 -17.29 0.22 -0.59
CA ALA A 19 -15.86 0.54 -0.48
C ALA A 19 -15.19 -0.22 0.68
N LYS A 20 -15.89 -0.34 1.82
CA LYS A 20 -15.43 -1.13 2.97
C LYS A 20 -15.21 -2.60 2.61
N ALA A 21 -16.08 -3.18 1.78
CA ALA A 21 -15.94 -4.57 1.35
C ALA A 21 -14.72 -4.76 0.43
N ASP A 22 -14.52 -3.87 -0.55
CA ASP A 22 -13.38 -3.95 -1.45
C ASP A 22 -12.04 -3.69 -0.73
N VAL A 23 -11.99 -2.69 0.17
CA VAL A 23 -10.80 -2.41 1.01
C VAL A 23 -10.47 -3.59 1.92
N ARG A 24 -11.49 -4.21 2.52
CA ARG A 24 -11.29 -5.43 3.32
C ARG A 24 -10.71 -6.56 2.47
N ALA A 25 -11.27 -6.79 1.29
CA ALA A 25 -10.79 -7.83 0.38
C ALA A 25 -9.33 -7.60 -0.04
N ALA A 26 -8.95 -6.36 -0.32
CA ALA A 26 -7.58 -5.96 -0.64
C ALA A 26 -6.59 -6.23 0.51
N ILE A 27 -6.98 -5.93 1.75
CA ILE A 27 -6.14 -6.21 2.92
C ILE A 27 -6.04 -7.73 3.16
N GLU A 28 -7.14 -8.46 3.02
CA GLU A 28 -7.19 -9.90 3.24
C GLU A 28 -6.44 -10.71 2.15
N SER A 29 -6.35 -10.18 0.92
CA SER A 29 -5.64 -10.81 -0.19
C SER A 29 -4.12 -10.70 -0.09
N SER A 30 -3.60 -9.71 0.66
CA SER A 30 -2.17 -9.44 0.79
C SER A 30 -1.69 -9.49 2.25
N PRO A 31 -1.05 -10.60 2.68
CA PRO A 31 -0.51 -10.72 4.03
C PRO A 31 0.50 -9.60 4.38
N TYR A 32 1.30 -9.17 3.41
CA TYR A 32 2.27 -8.09 3.59
C TYR A 32 1.61 -6.72 3.78
N LEU A 33 0.55 -6.43 3.00
CA LEU A 33 -0.24 -5.21 3.21
C LEU A 33 -0.88 -5.23 4.60
N SER A 34 -1.47 -6.37 4.98
CA SER A 34 -2.07 -6.53 6.30
C SER A 34 -1.07 -6.28 7.44
N SER A 35 0.15 -6.81 7.37
CA SER A 35 1.16 -6.57 8.41
C SER A 35 1.60 -5.11 8.45
N THR A 36 1.88 -4.52 7.28
CA THR A 36 2.30 -3.11 7.17
C THR A 36 1.24 -2.17 7.76
N MET A 37 -0.03 -2.40 7.42
CA MET A 37 -1.15 -1.62 7.93
C MET A 37 -1.33 -1.79 9.44
N VAL A 38 -1.14 -3.01 9.98
CA VAL A 38 -1.24 -3.26 11.43
C VAL A 38 -0.15 -2.49 12.16
N ASP A 39 1.08 -2.52 11.67
CA ASP A 39 2.18 -1.80 12.31
C ASP A 39 1.98 -0.28 12.22
N ALA A 40 1.53 0.23 11.07
CA ALA A 40 1.20 1.66 10.91
C ALA A 40 0.07 2.10 11.84
N ALA A 41 -0.98 1.29 12.03
CA ALA A 41 -2.06 1.57 12.98
C ALA A 41 -1.57 1.55 14.43
N ARG A 42 -0.80 0.54 14.83
CA ARG A 42 -0.24 0.41 16.19
C ARG A 42 0.70 1.55 16.56
N GLN A 43 1.44 2.08 15.58
CA GLN A 43 2.32 3.22 15.77
C GLN A 43 1.59 4.57 15.68
N ASN A 44 0.25 4.58 15.59
CA ASN A 44 -0.56 5.79 15.42
C ASN A 44 -0.09 6.62 14.21
N ARG A 45 0.30 5.94 13.12
CA ARG A 45 0.69 6.54 11.84
C ARG A 45 -0.45 6.51 10.83
N VAL A 46 -1.38 5.57 10.94
CA VAL A 46 -2.64 5.58 10.16
C VAL A 46 -3.80 5.38 11.11
N ASN A 47 -4.80 6.26 11.02
CA ASN A 47 -6.00 6.24 11.86
C ASN A 47 -7.28 6.10 11.05
N HIS A 48 -7.26 6.48 9.77
CA HIS A 48 -8.44 6.47 8.91
C HIS A 48 -8.12 6.01 7.49
N ILE A 49 -9.09 5.35 6.86
CA ILE A 49 -9.15 5.17 5.41
C ILE A 49 -10.42 5.87 4.91
N ALA A 50 -10.28 6.70 3.89
CA ALA A 50 -11.37 7.49 3.33
C ALA A 50 -11.38 7.43 1.80
N VAL A 51 -12.52 7.81 1.20
CA VAL A 51 -12.64 7.97 -0.25
C VAL A 51 -12.39 9.44 -0.61
N THR A 52 -11.66 9.69 -1.69
CA THR A 52 -11.46 11.03 -2.23
C THR A 52 -11.94 11.13 -3.67
N THR A 53 -12.33 12.33 -4.09
CA THR A 53 -12.63 12.68 -5.49
C THR A 53 -11.60 13.65 -6.06
N THR A 54 -10.45 13.82 -5.39
CA THR A 54 -9.37 14.67 -5.89
C THR A 54 -8.87 14.11 -7.23
N PRO A 55 -8.84 14.93 -8.30
CA PRO A 55 -8.51 14.46 -9.64
C PRO A 55 -7.03 14.07 -9.78
N HIS A 56 -6.74 13.21 -10.76
CA HIS A 56 -5.40 12.80 -11.20
C HIS A 56 -4.52 12.05 -10.18
N GLN A 57 -5.13 11.34 -9.22
CA GLN A 57 -4.40 10.46 -8.30
C GLN A 57 -5.20 9.20 -7.97
N SER A 58 -4.52 8.08 -7.79
CA SER A 58 -5.14 6.82 -7.35
C SER A 58 -5.44 6.82 -5.85
N GLY A 59 -4.66 7.56 -5.08
CA GLY A 59 -4.79 7.77 -3.65
C GLY A 59 -3.80 8.83 -3.16
N HIS A 60 -3.82 9.12 -1.86
CA HIS A 60 -2.75 9.83 -1.16
C HIS A 60 -2.83 9.57 0.34
N TYR A 61 -1.70 9.64 1.04
CA TYR A 61 -1.64 9.70 2.49
C TYR A 61 -1.55 11.13 3.00
N ASP A 62 -2.45 11.53 3.89
CA ASP A 62 -2.38 12.78 4.64
C ASP A 62 -1.68 12.54 5.99
N VAL A 63 -0.53 13.19 6.19
CA VAL A 63 0.28 13.04 7.41
C VAL A 63 -0.29 13.74 8.64
N VAL A 64 -1.09 14.79 8.44
CA VAL A 64 -1.70 15.58 9.52
C VAL A 64 -2.91 14.85 10.07
N GLU A 65 -3.79 14.39 9.17
CA GLU A 65 -5.00 13.64 9.53
C GLU A 65 -4.71 12.15 9.79
N LYS A 66 -3.55 11.66 9.35
CA LYS A 66 -3.16 10.24 9.38
C LYS A 66 -4.17 9.38 8.62
N THR A 67 -4.58 9.87 7.46
CA THR A 67 -5.64 9.30 6.64
C THR A 67 -5.07 8.82 5.32
N ILE A 68 -5.37 7.57 4.96
CA ILE A 68 -5.16 7.06 3.61
C ILE A 68 -6.43 7.34 2.80
N PHE A 69 -6.31 8.16 1.77
CA PHE A 69 -7.37 8.42 0.82
C PHE A 69 -7.22 7.52 -0.42
N ILE A 70 -8.32 6.90 -0.84
CA ILE A 70 -8.40 6.10 -2.07
C ILE A 70 -9.35 6.82 -3.03
N SER A 71 -8.96 6.98 -4.29
CA SER A 71 -9.80 7.61 -5.29
C SER A 71 -11.10 6.84 -5.51
N ALA A 72 -12.21 7.57 -5.62
CA ALA A 72 -13.52 7.00 -5.96
C ALA A 72 -13.50 6.20 -7.26
N ASP A 73 -12.66 6.58 -8.22
CA ASP A 73 -12.52 5.92 -9.52
C ASP A 73 -12.00 4.48 -9.40
N GLN A 74 -11.19 4.20 -8.37
CA GLN A 74 -10.72 2.84 -8.09
C GLN A 74 -11.89 1.89 -7.80
N PHE A 75 -12.91 2.39 -7.10
CA PHE A 75 -14.10 1.60 -6.77
C PHE A 75 -15.06 1.43 -7.96
N ALA A 76 -14.89 2.22 -9.03
CA ALA A 76 -15.72 2.15 -10.23
C ALA A 76 -15.24 1.08 -11.24
N GLU A 77 -14.08 0.46 -11.01
CA GLU A 77 -13.57 -0.64 -11.85
C GLU A 77 -14.55 -1.83 -11.85
N LYS A 78 -14.99 -2.22 -13.06
CA LYS A 78 -16.04 -3.24 -13.25
C LYS A 78 -15.50 -4.65 -13.01
N ASN A 79 -14.24 -4.90 -13.33
CA ASN A 79 -13.59 -6.17 -13.05
C ASN A 79 -13.26 -6.24 -11.55
N ALA A 80 -13.92 -7.13 -10.81
CA ALA A 80 -13.74 -7.25 -9.37
C ALA A 80 -12.32 -7.63 -8.95
N GLY A 81 -11.61 -8.45 -9.74
CA GLY A 81 -10.21 -8.80 -9.47
C GLY A 81 -9.31 -7.58 -9.63
N ALA A 82 -9.39 -6.91 -10.78
CA ALA A 82 -8.62 -5.70 -11.05
C ALA A 82 -8.91 -4.59 -10.03
N ARG A 83 -10.17 -4.43 -9.62
CA ARG A 83 -10.57 -3.47 -8.59
C ARG A 83 -9.85 -3.74 -7.27
N VAL A 84 -9.87 -4.98 -6.79
CA VAL A 84 -9.19 -5.37 -5.55
C VAL A 84 -7.68 -5.20 -5.68
N ASP A 85 -7.08 -5.58 -6.81
CA ASP A 85 -5.65 -5.43 -7.05
C ASP A 85 -5.22 -3.96 -7.06
N ASN A 86 -5.99 -3.08 -7.72
CA ASN A 86 -5.70 -1.65 -7.76
C ASN A 86 -5.83 -1.00 -6.37
N ILE A 87 -6.85 -1.39 -5.60
CA ILE A 87 -7.02 -0.93 -4.21
C ILE A 87 -5.88 -1.46 -3.33
N THR A 88 -5.44 -2.71 -3.53
CA THR A 88 -4.29 -3.29 -2.83
C THR A 88 -3.01 -2.51 -3.11
N ALA A 89 -2.75 -2.21 -4.39
CA ALA A 89 -1.58 -1.44 -4.81
C ALA A 89 -1.61 -0.01 -4.22
N THR A 90 -2.77 0.65 -4.28
CA THR A 90 -2.95 2.00 -3.72
C THR A 90 -2.73 1.99 -2.21
N LEU A 91 -3.38 1.09 -1.47
CA LEU A 91 -3.21 0.96 -0.02
C LEU A 91 -1.75 0.68 0.36
N GLY A 92 -1.06 -0.20 -0.38
CA GLY A 92 0.35 -0.49 -0.15
C GLY A 92 1.23 0.74 -0.33
N HIS A 93 1.02 1.48 -1.42
CA HIS A 93 1.74 2.72 -1.71
C HIS A 93 1.53 3.77 -0.60
N GLU A 94 0.28 4.03 -0.21
CA GLU A 94 -0.02 5.06 0.81
C GLU A 94 0.36 4.63 2.23
N ALA A 95 0.18 3.36 2.58
CA ALA A 95 0.64 2.83 3.86
C ALA A 95 2.17 2.92 3.99
N SER A 96 2.90 2.79 2.88
CA SER A 96 4.34 3.00 2.85
C SER A 96 4.73 4.44 3.17
N HIS A 97 3.92 5.43 2.75
CA HIS A 97 4.10 6.84 3.12
C HIS A 97 3.90 7.07 4.62
N ALA A 98 2.91 6.41 5.20
CA ALA A 98 2.67 6.49 6.62
C ALA A 98 3.75 5.76 7.43
N TYR A 99 4.22 4.61 6.96
CA TYR A 99 5.10 3.72 7.70
C TYR A 99 6.59 4.05 7.56
N PHE A 100 7.03 4.68 6.46
CA PHE A 100 8.45 4.90 6.23
C PHE A 100 8.86 6.34 6.50
N SER A 101 9.98 6.53 7.22
CA SER A 101 10.66 7.83 7.29
C SER A 101 11.02 8.31 5.88
N GLY A 102 11.28 9.62 5.67
CA GLY A 102 11.63 10.14 4.34
C GLY A 102 12.77 9.38 3.66
N HIS A 103 13.75 8.94 4.46
CA HIS A 103 14.86 8.09 4.01
C HIS A 103 14.43 6.68 3.60
N LEU A 104 13.60 6.01 4.40
CA LEU A 104 13.14 4.66 4.12
C LEU A 104 12.14 4.61 2.95
N ASN A 105 11.32 5.65 2.79
CA ASN A 105 10.42 5.76 1.64
C ASN A 105 11.21 5.96 0.34
N GLN A 106 12.26 6.78 0.38
CA GLN A 106 13.17 6.94 -0.76
C GLN A 106 13.88 5.63 -1.12
N ALA A 107 14.30 4.85 -0.12
CA ALA A 107 14.91 3.54 -0.34
C ALA A 107 13.92 2.53 -0.95
N LEU A 108 12.66 2.51 -0.51
CA LEU A 108 11.64 1.64 -1.10
C LEU A 108 11.31 2.01 -2.55
N ARG A 109 11.08 3.30 -2.85
CA ARG A 109 10.82 3.75 -4.22
C ARG A 109 11.98 3.40 -5.15
N ARG A 110 13.21 3.53 -4.65
CA ARG A 110 14.41 3.14 -5.38
C ARG A 110 14.44 1.63 -5.66
N LEU A 111 14.12 0.80 -4.66
CA LEU A 111 14.04 -0.65 -4.84
C LEU A 111 12.99 -1.04 -5.91
N ASP A 112 11.82 -0.39 -5.89
CA ASP A 112 10.75 -0.66 -6.86
C ASP A 112 11.16 -0.30 -8.29
N THR A 113 11.75 0.88 -8.49
CA THR A 113 12.31 1.28 -9.79
C THR A 113 13.41 0.33 -10.26
N GLU A 114 14.40 0.04 -9.41
CA GLU A 114 15.51 -0.85 -9.76
C GLU A 114 15.02 -2.27 -10.09
N THR A 115 13.98 -2.76 -9.41
CA THR A 115 13.36 -4.06 -9.70
C THR A 115 12.63 -4.06 -11.04
N ALA A 116 11.81 -3.03 -11.31
CA ALA A 116 11.06 -2.92 -12.55
C ALA A 116 11.99 -2.81 -13.78
N ASP A 117 13.07 -2.02 -13.66
CA ASP A 117 14.07 -1.87 -14.71
C ASP A 117 14.82 -3.18 -14.93
N ALA A 118 15.26 -3.84 -13.86
CA ALA A 118 16.02 -5.09 -14.00
C ALA A 118 15.17 -6.26 -14.54
N ILE A 119 13.87 -6.30 -14.23
CA ILE A 119 12.91 -7.22 -14.89
C ILE A 119 12.77 -6.91 -16.37
N ARG A 120 12.65 -5.62 -16.73
CA ARG A 120 12.53 -5.18 -18.13
C ARG A 120 13.78 -5.56 -18.93
N ASP A 121 14.96 -5.35 -18.35
CA ASP A 121 16.24 -5.64 -18.99
C ASP A 121 16.50 -7.15 -19.15
N ALA A 122 16.08 -7.95 -18.17
CA ALA A 122 16.22 -9.41 -18.25
C ALA A 122 15.29 -10.03 -19.30
N GLY A 123 14.16 -9.39 -19.60
CA GLY A 123 13.20 -9.83 -20.60
C GLY A 123 12.48 -11.14 -20.25
N PRO A 124 11.61 -11.65 -21.15
CA PRO A 124 10.81 -12.83 -20.89
C PRO A 124 11.66 -14.09 -20.66
N GLY A 125 11.49 -14.72 -19.49
CA GLY A 125 12.26 -15.91 -19.09
C GLY A 125 13.66 -15.60 -18.53
N GLY A 126 14.03 -14.32 -18.46
CA GLY A 126 15.26 -13.87 -17.82
C GLY A 126 15.23 -14.05 -16.30
N ARG A 127 16.42 -14.03 -15.69
CA ARG A 127 16.59 -14.06 -14.23
C ARG A 127 17.27 -12.77 -13.81
N VAL A 128 16.86 -12.25 -12.67
CA VAL A 128 17.34 -10.98 -12.12
C VAL A 128 17.96 -11.24 -10.76
N ASP A 129 19.14 -10.68 -10.51
CA ASP A 129 19.69 -10.59 -9.17
C ASP A 129 19.30 -9.24 -8.56
N LEU A 130 18.56 -9.30 -7.45
CA LEU A 130 18.08 -8.13 -6.72
C LEU A 130 18.75 -8.01 -5.35
N THR A 131 19.81 -8.77 -5.08
CA THR A 131 20.49 -8.81 -3.78
C THR A 131 20.92 -7.41 -3.33
N ASP A 132 21.67 -6.70 -4.18
CA ASP A 132 22.17 -5.35 -3.91
C ASP A 132 21.05 -4.31 -3.67
N PRO A 133 20.01 -4.20 -4.53
CA PRO A 133 18.84 -3.37 -4.24
C PRO A 133 18.17 -3.71 -2.91
N PHE A 134 18.00 -5.00 -2.61
CA PHE A 134 17.36 -5.45 -1.37
C PHE A 134 18.20 -5.13 -0.13
N GLU A 135 19.52 -5.32 -0.17
CA GLU A 135 20.41 -5.00 0.95
C GLU A 135 20.35 -3.52 1.30
N ARG A 136 20.33 -2.63 0.30
CA ARG A 136 20.18 -1.18 0.52
C ARG A 136 18.85 -0.82 1.15
N TYR A 137 17.76 -1.46 0.71
CA TYR A 137 16.46 -1.28 1.34
C TYR A 137 16.47 -1.75 2.80
N LEU A 138 17.04 -2.93 3.09
CA LEU A 138 17.13 -3.47 4.44
C LEU A 138 18.00 -2.61 5.37
N LEU A 139 19.07 -2.01 4.86
CA LEU A 139 19.89 -1.04 5.60
C LEU A 139 19.07 0.20 5.96
N ALA A 140 18.41 0.82 4.99
CA ALA A 140 17.54 1.97 5.25
C ALA A 140 16.40 1.63 6.23
N ALA A 141 15.89 0.40 6.19
CA ALA A 141 14.84 -0.08 7.09
C ALA A 141 15.32 -0.26 8.54
N ARG A 142 16.63 -0.45 8.75
CA ARG A 142 17.26 -0.56 10.07
C ARG A 142 17.67 0.78 10.65
N GLU A 143 17.93 1.77 9.80
CA GLU A 143 18.38 3.11 10.18
C GLU A 143 17.25 4.13 10.33
N GLY A 144 16.05 3.82 9.83
CA GLY A 144 14.84 4.66 9.92
C GLY A 144 13.94 4.36 11.10
#